data_AF-A0A436DR80-F1
#
_entry.id   AF-A0A436DR80-F1
#
_cell.length_a   1.000
_cell.length_b   1.000
_cell.length_c   1.000
_cell.angle_alpha   90.00
_cell.angle_beta   90.00
_cell.angle_gamma   90.00
#
_symmetry.space_group_name_H-M   'P 1'
#
loop_
_entity.id
_entity.type
_entity.pdbx_description
1 polymer ?
#
loop_
_entity_poly.entity_id
_entity_poly.type
_entity_poly.pdbx_seq_one_letter_code
_entity_poly.pdbx_strand_id
1 'polypeptide(L)'
;YSYVNFTTSGGSFVVAVNGTDFLQLYSTTFDWSAVNGLATYRLNFDTQTVNYVTGQTITGGTSGATATVVKSIDNGTTGSLYIQSITGTFQDNETVTGSIAGSAKADIPGGVVQISAAITGVATSVLSHVWLYRNRLFFIE
;
A
#
# COMPACT_ATOMS: atom_id res chain seq x y z
N TYR A 1 -20.86 -6.23 0.33
CA TYR A 1 -19.85 -5.83 -0.66
C TYR A 1 -20.41 -5.99 -2.05
N SER A 2 -20.35 -4.93 -2.86
CA SER A 2 -20.41 -5.01 -4.31
C SER A 2 -18.99 -5.19 -4.83
N TYR A 3 -18.78 -6.04 -5.83
CA TYR A 3 -17.44 -6.31 -6.36
C TYR A 3 -17.43 -6.61 -7.85
N VAL A 4 -16.29 -6.36 -8.48
CA VAL A 4 -15.97 -6.74 -9.86
C VAL A 4 -14.58 -7.35 -9.88
N ASN A 5 -14.44 -8.49 -10.56
CA ASN A 5 -13.14 -9.04 -10.93
C ASN A 5 -12.84 -8.76 -12.41
N PHE A 6 -11.58 -8.47 -12.72
CA PHE A 6 -11.12 -8.30 -14.10
C PHE A 6 -9.65 -8.70 -14.23
N THR A 7 -9.26 -9.10 -15.43
CA THR A 7 -7.88 -9.46 -15.76
C THR A 7 -7.38 -8.55 -16.86
N THR A 8 -6.16 -8.08 -16.70
CA THR A 8 -5.42 -7.34 -17.73
C THR A 8 -4.11 -8.07 -18.03
N SER A 9 -3.33 -7.60 -19.00
CA SER A 9 -1.96 -8.09 -19.19
C SER A 9 -1.08 -7.87 -17.95
N GLY A 10 -1.45 -6.94 -17.06
CA GLY A 10 -0.75 -6.64 -15.82
C GLY A 10 -1.18 -7.47 -14.60
N GLY A 11 -2.12 -8.41 -14.76
CA GLY A 11 -2.54 -9.33 -13.70
C GLY A 11 -4.05 -9.44 -13.52
N SER A 12 -4.47 -10.14 -12.46
CA SER A 12 -5.88 -10.29 -12.08
C SER A 12 -6.18 -9.45 -10.85
N PHE A 13 -7.33 -8.78 -10.88
CA PHE A 13 -7.73 -7.80 -9.89
C PHE A 13 -9.16 -8.06 -9.41
N VAL A 14 -9.42 -7.69 -8.15
CA VAL A 14 -10.78 -7.55 -7.62
C VAL A 14 -10.91 -6.18 -7.00
N VAL A 15 -11.97 -5.45 -7.35
CA VAL A 15 -12.37 -4.20 -6.70
C VAL A 15 -13.63 -4.48 -5.91
N ALA A 16 -13.63 -4.16 -4.62
CA ALA A 16 -14.77 -4.38 -3.73
C ALA A 16 -15.06 -3.13 -2.89
N VAL A 17 -16.35 -2.82 -2.74
CA VAL A 17 -16.86 -1.65 -2.01
C VAL A 17 -18.10 -2.01 -1.20
N ASN A 18 -18.42 -1.27 -0.13
CA ASN A 18 -19.58 -1.58 0.75
C ASN A 18 -20.27 -0.35 1.38
N GLY A 19 -19.84 0.87 1.07
CA GLY A 19 -20.40 2.10 1.63
C GLY A 19 -20.00 2.38 3.09
N THR A 20 -18.96 1.71 3.60
CA THR A 20 -18.46 1.96 4.97
C THR A 20 -16.93 1.88 5.06
N ASP A 21 -16.34 0.81 4.52
CA ASP A 21 -14.89 0.64 4.46
C ASP A 21 -14.33 1.30 3.21
N PHE A 22 -13.07 1.73 3.26
CA PHE A 22 -12.34 2.11 2.05
C PHE A 22 -12.41 1.00 1.00
N LEU A 23 -12.51 1.40 -0.27
CA LEU A 23 -12.45 0.49 -1.41
C LEU A 23 -11.28 -0.49 -1.23
N GLN A 24 -11.57 -1.78 -1.40
CA GLN A 24 -10.58 -2.83 -1.34
C GLN A 24 -10.15 -3.21 -2.76
N LEU A 25 -8.85 -3.17 -3.01
CA LEU A 25 -8.22 -3.63 -4.24
C LEU A 25 -7.38 -4.86 -3.94
N TYR A 26 -7.75 -5.97 -4.55
CA TYR A 26 -6.91 -7.16 -4.63
C TYR A 26 -6.10 -7.14 -5.92
N SER A 27 -4.86 -7.60 -5.84
CA SER A 27 -4.09 -8.05 -7.01
C SER A 27 -3.31 -9.32 -6.68
N THR A 28 -2.99 -10.12 -7.70
CA THR A 28 -2.14 -11.31 -7.52
C THR A 28 -0.71 -10.98 -7.08
N THR A 29 -0.26 -9.73 -7.25
CA THR A 29 1.11 -9.29 -6.95
C THR A 29 1.25 -8.69 -5.56
N PHE A 30 0.22 -7.99 -5.07
CA PHE A 30 0.25 -7.23 -3.81
C PHE A 30 -0.87 -7.61 -2.85
N ASP A 31 -1.60 -8.69 -3.13
CA ASP A 31 -2.73 -9.13 -2.31
C ASP A 31 -3.74 -7.97 -2.08
N TRP A 32 -4.49 -7.99 -0.99
CA TRP A 32 -5.43 -6.93 -0.61
C TRP A 32 -4.74 -5.67 -0.09
N SER A 33 -5.19 -4.54 -0.63
CA SER A 33 -4.86 -3.18 -0.22
C SER A 33 -6.10 -2.30 -0.18
N ALA A 34 -6.20 -1.43 0.83
CA ALA A 34 -7.21 -0.39 0.85
C ALA A 34 -6.80 0.75 -0.09
N VAL A 35 -7.75 1.31 -0.83
CA VAL A 35 -7.57 2.49 -1.68
C VAL A 35 -8.33 3.64 -1.05
N ASN A 36 -7.65 4.75 -0.79
CA ASN A 36 -8.21 5.95 -0.18
C ASN A 36 -7.70 7.20 -0.93
N GLY A 37 -7.72 8.36 -0.27
CA GLY A 37 -7.21 9.62 -0.82
C GLY A 37 -5.69 9.71 -0.96
N LEU A 38 -4.95 8.65 -0.64
CA LEU A 38 -3.49 8.57 -0.69
C LEU A 38 -3.03 7.39 -1.53
N ALA A 39 -1.95 7.58 -2.30
CA ALA A 39 -1.32 6.49 -3.03
C ALA A 39 -0.58 5.56 -2.05
N THR A 40 -0.69 4.26 -2.27
CA THR A 40 -0.01 3.25 -1.45
C THR A 40 1.17 2.68 -2.21
N TYR A 41 2.31 2.55 -1.55
CA TYR A 41 3.55 1.99 -2.09
C TYR A 41 4.03 0.82 -1.25
N ARG A 42 4.79 -0.09 -1.86
CA ARG A 42 5.51 -1.17 -1.21
C ARG A 42 6.96 -0.76 -1.01
N LEU A 43 7.43 -0.81 0.24
CA LEU A 43 8.85 -0.76 0.60
C LEU A 43 9.24 -2.15 1.08
N ASN A 44 10.08 -2.83 0.30
CA ASN A 44 10.65 -4.12 0.71
C ASN A 44 11.78 -3.89 1.69
N PHE A 45 11.97 -4.84 2.61
CA PHE A 45 13.06 -4.80 3.57
C PHE A 45 13.67 -6.19 3.79
N ASP A 46 14.91 -6.17 4.26
CA ASP A 46 15.63 -7.33 4.79
C ASP A 46 16.25 -7.02 6.15
N THR A 47 16.97 -7.99 6.72
CA THR A 47 17.71 -7.85 7.98
C THR A 47 16.89 -7.26 9.14
N GLN A 48 15.59 -7.57 9.18
CA GLN A 48 14.70 -7.12 10.24
C GLN A 48 15.15 -7.64 11.61
N THR A 49 15.10 -6.74 12.59
CA THR A 49 15.46 -7.03 13.98
C THR A 49 14.25 -6.99 14.90
N VAL A 50 13.24 -6.19 14.57
CA VAL A 50 12.00 -6.01 15.34
C VAL A 50 10.84 -5.77 14.36
N ASN A 51 9.64 -6.20 14.74
CA ASN A 51 8.43 -6.00 13.93
C ASN A 51 7.99 -4.54 13.90
N TYR A 52 7.53 -4.09 12.73
CA TYR A 52 6.93 -2.77 12.55
C TYR A 52 5.48 -2.74 13.04
N VAL A 53 5.02 -1.58 13.50
CA VAL A 53 3.63 -1.37 13.92
C VAL A 53 2.87 -0.58 12.85
N THR A 54 1.68 -1.05 12.47
CA THR A 54 0.78 -0.30 11.56
C THR A 54 0.36 1.03 12.18
N GLY A 55 0.30 2.09 11.37
CA GLY A 55 -0.06 3.45 11.76
C GLY A 55 1.11 4.33 12.19
N GLN A 56 2.30 3.76 12.40
CA GLN A 56 3.48 4.53 12.81
C GLN A 56 4.16 5.23 11.62
N THR A 57 5.00 6.22 11.92
CA THR A 57 5.94 6.79 10.96
C THR A 57 7.22 5.97 10.91
N ILE A 58 7.75 5.74 9.72
CA ILE A 58 9.11 5.21 9.51
C ILE A 58 10.02 6.32 8.97
N THR A 59 11.30 6.24 9.28
CA THR A 59 12.33 7.17 8.84
C THR A 59 13.53 6.42 8.27
N GLY A 60 13.95 6.77 7.05
CA GLY A 60 15.21 6.31 6.46
C GLY A 60 16.40 7.00 7.12
N GLY A 61 17.35 6.22 7.62
CA GLY A 61 18.49 6.73 8.39
C GLY A 61 19.49 7.52 7.56
N THR A 62 19.61 7.23 6.26
CA THR A 62 20.54 7.93 5.35
C THR A 62 19.82 9.01 4.56
N SER A 63 18.62 8.71 4.06
CA SER A 63 17.84 9.62 3.22
C SER A 63 17.07 10.68 4.02
N GLY A 64 16.76 10.41 5.30
CA GLY A 64 15.80 11.19 6.08
C GLY A 64 14.36 11.08 5.57
N ALA A 65 14.09 10.20 4.59
CA ALA A 65 12.76 10.02 4.03
C ALA A 65 11.80 9.47 5.09
N THR A 66 10.55 9.92 5.08
CA THR A 66 9.53 9.47 6.01
C THR A 66 8.29 8.95 5.30
N ALA A 67 7.58 8.02 5.93
CA ALA A 67 6.28 7.53 5.46
C ALA A 67 5.47 6.93 6.61
N THR A 68 4.16 6.78 6.43
CA THR A 68 3.28 6.09 7.39
C THR A 68 3.06 4.64 6.96
N VAL A 69 3.22 3.70 7.89
CA VAL A 69 2.94 2.27 7.64
C VAL A 69 1.44 2.02 7.69
N VAL A 70 0.86 1.44 6.62
CA VAL A 70 -0.56 1.03 6.59
C VAL A 70 -0.75 -0.49 6.62
N LYS A 71 0.29 -1.26 6.30
CA LYS A 71 0.32 -2.73 6.46
C LYS A 71 1.77 -3.17 6.63
N SER A 72 2.01 -4.14 7.51
CA SER A 72 3.28 -4.86 7.61
C SER A 72 3.07 -6.30 7.17
N ILE A 73 3.88 -6.75 6.22
CA ILE A 73 3.96 -8.16 5.80
C ILE A 73 5.31 -8.66 6.29
N ASP A 74 5.28 -9.52 7.29
CA ASP A 74 6.45 -10.06 7.99
C ASP A 74 6.68 -11.51 7.57
N ASN A 75 7.88 -11.78 7.03
CA ASN A 75 8.36 -13.11 6.66
C ASN A 75 9.62 -13.49 7.46
N GLY A 76 9.75 -13.00 8.70
CA GLY A 76 10.87 -13.25 9.61
C GLY A 76 11.90 -12.13 9.58
N THR A 77 12.99 -12.31 8.82
CA THR A 77 14.02 -11.26 8.66
C THR A 77 13.82 -10.42 7.41
N THR A 78 12.88 -10.79 6.55
CA THR A 78 12.53 -10.07 5.31
C THR A 78 11.04 -9.78 5.29
N GLY A 79 10.62 -8.87 4.43
CA GLY A 79 9.21 -8.57 4.29
C GLY A 79 8.94 -7.32 3.46
N SER A 80 7.75 -6.78 3.66
CA SER A 80 7.35 -5.54 2.99
C SER A 80 6.45 -4.69 3.88
N LEU A 81 6.65 -3.38 3.80
CA LEU A 81 5.73 -2.39 4.35
C LEU A 81 4.89 -1.81 3.23
N TYR A 82 3.59 -1.71 3.44
CA TYR A 82 2.75 -0.85 2.62
C TYR A 82 2.72 0.50 3.29
N ILE A 83 3.08 1.54 2.54
CA ILE A 83 3.33 2.87 3.07
C ILE A 83 2.58 3.93 2.28
N GLN A 84 2.20 4.99 2.98
CA GLN A 84 1.54 6.18 2.43
C GLN A 84 2.26 7.45 2.92
N SER A 85 1.87 8.61 2.39
CA SER A 85 2.37 9.93 2.83
C SER A 85 3.89 10.06 2.79
N ILE A 86 4.52 9.54 1.73
CA ILE A 86 5.97 9.55 1.58
C ILE A 86 6.46 11.01 1.44
N THR A 87 7.44 11.39 2.26
CA THR A 87 8.21 12.63 2.12
C THR A 87 9.67 12.27 1.92
N GLY A 88 10.32 12.83 0.88
CA GLY A 88 11.68 12.46 0.49
C GLY A 88 11.72 11.18 -0.36
N THR A 89 12.89 10.56 -0.45
CA THR A 89 13.10 9.35 -1.26
C THR A 89 13.95 8.36 -0.48
N PHE A 90 13.38 7.21 -0.14
CA PHE A 90 14.12 6.12 0.48
C PHE A 90 15.23 5.62 -0.45
N GLN A 91 16.37 5.27 0.13
CA GLN A 91 17.52 4.71 -0.56
C GLN A 91 17.61 3.21 -0.29
N ASP A 92 18.12 2.49 -1.27
CA ASP A 92 18.43 1.07 -1.12
C ASP A 92 19.50 0.85 -0.03
N ASN A 93 19.40 -0.26 0.70
CA ASN A 93 20.31 -0.68 1.77
C ASN A 93 20.41 0.24 3.01
N GLU A 94 19.57 1.28 3.10
CA GLU A 94 19.53 2.15 4.29
C GLU A 94 18.75 1.52 5.44
N THR A 95 19.11 1.85 6.68
CA THR A 95 18.31 1.43 7.85
C THR A 95 17.01 2.24 7.88
N VAL A 96 15.86 1.56 7.96
CA VAL A 96 14.53 2.17 8.10
C VAL A 96 14.03 1.92 9.51
N THR A 97 13.85 2.98 10.30
CA THR A 97 13.48 2.87 11.72
C THR A 97 12.07 3.37 11.93
N GLY A 98 11.26 2.59 12.63
CA GLY A 98 9.92 2.99 13.06
C GLY A 98 9.93 3.88 14.29
N SER A 99 8.97 4.81 14.37
CA SER A 99 8.82 5.71 15.52
C SER A 99 8.30 5.04 16.80
N ILE A 100 7.72 3.83 16.69
CA ILE A 100 7.24 3.03 17.83
C ILE A 100 8.08 1.78 17.98
N ALA A 101 8.16 0.95 16.93
CA ALA A 101 9.02 -0.23 16.87
C ALA A 101 9.44 -0.53 15.43
N GLY A 102 10.33 -1.49 15.26
CA GLY A 102 10.73 -1.98 13.96
C GLY A 102 11.99 -1.31 13.40
N SER A 103 12.90 -2.14 12.94
CA SER A 103 14.12 -1.73 12.27
C SER A 103 14.60 -2.85 11.35
N ALA A 104 14.91 -2.48 10.12
CA ALA A 104 15.32 -3.34 9.03
C ALA A 104 16.12 -2.49 8.02
N LYS A 105 16.74 -3.10 7.02
CA LYS A 105 17.29 -2.36 5.87
C LYS A 105 16.32 -2.37 4.71
N ALA A 106 16.18 -1.25 4.02
CA ALA A 106 15.41 -1.19 2.79
C ALA A 106 16.09 -2.05 1.71
N ASP A 107 15.31 -2.91 1.05
CA ASP A 107 15.76 -3.78 -0.05
C ASP A 107 15.00 -3.38 -1.32
N ILE A 108 15.38 -2.23 -1.87
CA ILE A 108 14.66 -1.51 -2.92
C ILE A 108 15.62 -1.01 -4.00
N PRO A 109 16.37 -1.88 -4.70
CA PRO A 109 17.29 -1.47 -5.75
C PRO A 109 16.61 -0.70 -6.90
N GLY A 110 15.30 -0.90 -7.10
CA GLY A 110 14.46 -0.15 -8.04
C GLY A 110 13.59 0.96 -7.42
N GLY A 111 13.79 1.26 -6.13
CA GLY A 111 12.92 2.13 -5.34
C GLY A 111 11.63 1.46 -4.85
N VAL A 112 10.78 2.24 -4.19
CA VAL A 112 9.46 1.78 -3.73
C VAL A 112 8.52 1.57 -4.92
N VAL A 113 7.66 0.55 -4.83
CA VAL A 113 6.77 0.16 -5.94
C VAL A 113 5.34 0.58 -5.63
N GLN A 114 4.68 1.31 -6.53
CA GLN A 114 3.29 1.71 -6.32
C GLN A 114 2.35 0.50 -6.37
N ILE A 115 1.47 0.39 -5.37
CA ILE A 115 0.45 -0.65 -5.25
C ILE A 115 -0.89 -0.12 -5.76
N SER A 116 -1.27 1.08 -5.32
CA SER A 116 -2.53 1.72 -5.69
C SER A 116 -2.37 3.22 -5.85
N ALA A 117 -3.15 3.80 -6.76
CA ALA A 117 -3.28 5.25 -6.89
C ALA A 117 -4.27 5.81 -5.86
N ALA A 118 -4.11 7.09 -5.53
CA ALA A 118 -5.11 7.81 -4.76
C ALA A 118 -6.38 8.01 -5.59
N ILE A 119 -7.55 7.89 -4.96
CA ILE A 119 -8.81 8.39 -5.50
C ILE A 119 -9.15 9.66 -4.74
N THR A 120 -9.20 10.78 -5.46
CA THR A 120 -9.52 12.10 -4.92
C THR A 120 -10.87 12.59 -5.43
N GLY A 121 -11.47 13.55 -4.73
CA GLY A 121 -12.79 14.10 -5.07
C GLY A 121 -13.97 13.34 -4.45
N VAL A 122 -13.79 12.08 -4.08
CA VAL A 122 -14.76 11.28 -3.31
C VAL A 122 -14.03 10.40 -2.30
N ALA A 123 -14.59 10.26 -1.10
CA ALA A 123 -14.08 9.29 -0.13
C ALA A 123 -14.44 7.88 -0.60
N THR A 124 -13.45 7.01 -0.82
CA THR A 124 -13.72 5.64 -1.29
C THR A 124 -14.53 4.80 -0.31
N SER A 125 -14.61 5.23 0.95
CA SER A 125 -15.44 4.60 1.99
C SER A 125 -16.93 4.82 1.80
N VAL A 126 -17.35 5.82 1.02
CA VAL A 126 -18.78 6.02 0.74
C VAL A 126 -19.25 5.26 -0.49
N LEU A 127 -18.34 4.65 -1.28
CA LEU A 127 -18.72 3.92 -2.47
C LEU A 127 -19.44 2.63 -2.07
N SER A 128 -20.67 2.44 -2.53
CA SER A 128 -21.56 1.35 -2.12
C SER A 128 -21.80 0.31 -3.22
N HIS A 129 -21.56 0.68 -4.49
CA HIS A 129 -21.72 -0.22 -5.63
C HIS A 129 -20.61 -0.03 -6.66
N VAL A 130 -20.21 -1.11 -7.35
CA VAL A 130 -19.26 -1.06 -8.48
C VAL A 130 -19.74 -1.95 -9.63
N TRP A 131 -19.58 -1.47 -10.86
CA TRP A 131 -19.78 -2.28 -12.06
C TRP A 131 -18.78 -1.94 -13.16
N LEU A 132 -18.58 -2.88 -14.09
CA LEU A 132 -17.74 -2.70 -15.27
C LEU A 132 -18.63 -2.40 -16.49
N TYR A 133 -18.29 -1.36 -17.24
CA TYR A 133 -18.89 -1.10 -18.55
C TYR A 133 -17.87 -0.44 -19.48
N ARG A 134 -17.68 -1.02 -20.67
CA ARG A 134 -16.76 -0.51 -21.72
C ARG A 134 -15.38 -0.10 -21.18
N ASN A 135 -14.70 -1.05 -20.52
CA ASN A 135 -13.35 -0.86 -19.96
C ASN A 135 -13.24 0.22 -18.88
N ARG A 136 -14.35 0.53 -18.18
CA ARG A 136 -14.37 1.48 -17.07
C ARG A 136 -15.12 0.89 -15.88
N LEU A 137 -14.61 1.19 -14.69
CA LEU A 137 -15.33 0.98 -13.45
C LEU A 137 -16.19 2.19 -13.17
N PHE A 138 -17.42 1.94 -12.77
CA PHE A 138 -18.37 2.96 -12.31
C PHE A 138 -18.76 2.63 -10.89
N PHE A 139 -19.01 3.68 -10.11
CA PHE A 139 -19.35 3.58 -8.70
C PHE A 139 -20.60 4.37 -8.37
N ILE A 140 -21.31 3.92 -7.34
CA ILE A 140 -22.36 4.69 -6.65
C ILE A 140 -21.83 5.05 -5.27
N GLU A 141 -22.11 6.28 -4.83
CA GLU A 141 -22.02 6.72 -3.44
C GLU A 141 -23.26 6.25 -2.67
#